data_AF-A0A356IUH7-F1
#
_entry.id   AF-A0A356IUH7-F1
#
_cell.length_a   1.000
_cell.length_b   1.000
_cell.length_c   1.000
_cell.angle_alpha   90.00
_cell.angle_beta   90.00
_cell.angle_gamma   90.00
#
_symmetry.space_group_name_H-M   'P 1'
#
loop_
_entity.id
_entity.type
_entity.pdbx_description
1 polymer ?
#
loop_
_entity_poly.entity_id
_entity_poly.type
_entity_poly.pdbx_seq_one_letter_code
_entity_poly.pdbx_strand_id
1 'polypeptide(L)'
;MKFTCPCCGYKSLEDNKNTCKVCNWINDPYQSMDPDLNKGLNSQSLRWAQFQFKGLNKRVSGFEKDTKWCAFAPPAAATNAIRYFSGKSAV
;
A
#
# COMPACT_ATOMS: atom_id res chain seq x y z
N MET A 1 17.65 -11.61 -5.04
CA MET A 1 16.26 -11.92 -5.47
C MET A 1 15.42 -10.64 -5.39
N LYS A 2 14.28 -10.56 -6.09
CA LYS A 2 13.31 -9.47 -5.90
C LYS A 2 12.05 -10.00 -5.24
N PHE A 3 11.58 -9.30 -4.21
CA PHE A 3 10.39 -9.67 -3.43
C PHE A 3 9.26 -8.70 -3.65
N THR A 4 8.04 -9.21 -3.49
CA THR A 4 6.81 -8.44 -3.54
C THR A 4 6.79 -7.43 -2.40
N CYS A 5 6.72 -6.14 -2.75
CA CYS A 5 6.49 -5.10 -1.76
C CYS A 5 5.08 -5.23 -1.18
N PRO A 6 4.92 -5.28 0.16
CA PRO A 6 3.61 -5.45 0.78
C PRO A 6 2.69 -4.25 0.50
N CYS A 7 3.24 -3.05 0.25
CA CYS A 7 2.47 -1.84 -0.01
C CYS A 7 1.96 -1.74 -1.44
N CYS A 8 2.82 -1.93 -2.45
CA CYS A 8 2.45 -1.69 -3.84
C CYS A 8 2.27 -2.96 -4.67
N GLY A 9 2.62 -4.15 -4.15
CA GLY A 9 2.46 -5.43 -4.83
C GLY A 9 3.38 -5.65 -6.04
N TYR A 10 4.38 -4.81 -6.25
CA TYR A 10 5.39 -5.02 -7.29
C TYR A 10 6.60 -5.75 -6.69
N LYS A 11 7.24 -6.61 -7.47
CA LYS A 11 8.50 -7.28 -7.10
C LYS A 11 9.66 -6.28 -7.21
N SER A 12 9.86 -5.48 -6.16
CA SER A 12 10.75 -4.32 -6.17
C SER A 12 11.60 -4.14 -4.91
N LEU A 13 11.44 -5.03 -3.91
CA LEU A 13 12.33 -5.13 -2.76
C LEU A 13 13.52 -6.04 -3.10
N GLU A 14 14.73 -5.66 -2.70
CA GLU A 14 15.98 -6.42 -2.93
C GLU A 14 16.52 -6.89 -1.57
N ASP A 15 17.21 -8.03 -1.51
CA ASP A 15 17.69 -8.64 -0.25
C ASP A 15 18.47 -7.67 0.66
N ASN A 16 19.23 -6.75 0.06
CA ASN A 16 20.07 -5.78 0.77
C ASN A 16 19.43 -4.38 0.89
N LYS A 17 18.16 -4.22 0.49
CA LYS A 17 17.45 -2.94 0.53
C LYS A 17 16.05 -3.11 1.10
N ASN A 18 15.80 -2.41 2.19
CA ASN A 18 14.49 -2.41 2.82
C ASN A 18 13.51 -1.47 2.11
N THR A 19 13.96 -0.54 1.27
CA THR A 19 13.08 0.45 0.64
C THR A 19 12.62 0.03 -0.76
N CYS A 20 11.31 0.06 -0.98
CA CYS A 20 10.69 -0.26 -2.26
C CYS A 20 10.95 0.83 -3.32
N LYS A 21 11.51 0.45 -4.47
CA LYS A 21 11.79 1.38 -5.58
C LYS A 21 10.56 1.94 -6.31
N VAL A 22 9.36 1.42 -6.04
CA VAL A 22 8.12 1.83 -6.72
C VAL A 22 7.33 2.86 -5.91
N CYS A 23 7.22 2.63 -4.60
CA CYS A 23 6.36 3.41 -3.69
C CYS A 23 7.09 3.95 -2.45
N ASN A 24 8.40 3.73 -2.32
CA ASN A 24 9.23 4.14 -1.18
C ASN A 24 8.85 3.54 0.18
N TRP A 25 7.96 2.55 0.21
CA TRP A 25 7.66 1.80 1.43
C TRP A 25 8.92 1.13 1.98
N ILE A 26 9.22 1.36 3.25
CA ILE A 26 10.29 0.67 3.98
C ILE A 26 9.70 -0.65 4.50
N ASN A 27 10.34 -1.76 4.15
CA ASN A 27 9.95 -3.11 4.55
C ASN A 27 10.15 -3.29 6.05
N ASP A 28 9.14 -2.89 6.81
CA ASP A 28 9.08 -2.95 8.25
C ASP A 28 8.32 -4.23 8.67
N PRO A 29 8.98 -5.20 9.33
CA PRO A 29 8.33 -6.41 9.83
C PRO A 29 7.19 -6.11 10.82
N TYR A 30 7.30 -5.07 11.65
CA TYR A 30 6.27 -4.74 12.63
C TYR A 30 5.00 -4.25 11.96
N GLN A 31 5.12 -3.33 11.00
CA GLN A 31 3.97 -2.84 10.22
C GLN A 31 3.47 -3.87 9.20
N SER A 32 4.24 -4.92 8.92
CA SER A 32 3.78 -6.08 8.14
C SER A 32 2.95 -7.04 9.00
N MET A 33 3.31 -7.21 10.28
CA MET A 33 2.54 -8.01 11.24
C MET A 33 1.27 -7.30 11.71
N ASP A 34 1.31 -6.00 11.91
CA ASP A 34 0.15 -5.15 12.21
C ASP A 34 0.00 -4.07 11.11
N PRO A 35 -0.82 -4.34 10.06
CA PRO A 35 -1.02 -3.42 8.96
C PRO A 35 -1.70 -2.11 9.32
N ASP A 36 -2.30 -2.00 10.51
CA ASP A 36 -2.95 -0.79 11.01
C ASP A 36 -2.06 0.02 11.95
N LEU A 37 -0.88 -0.52 12.31
CA LEU A 37 0.12 0.17 13.11
C LEU A 37 0.65 1.42 12.41
N ASN A 38 0.29 2.59 12.95
CA ASN A 38 0.71 3.91 12.49
C ASN A 38 2.03 4.37 13.13
N LYS A 39 2.81 3.43 13.66
CA LYS A 39 4.09 3.65 14.32
C LYS A 39 5.11 2.65 13.75
N GLY A 40 6.29 3.10 13.37
CA GLY A 40 7.30 2.23 12.77
C GLY A 40 8.28 3.04 11.93
N LEU A 41 8.93 2.36 10.98
CA LEU A 41 9.85 3.01 10.04
C LEU A 41 9.09 3.88 9.02
N ASN A 42 7.82 3.57 8.75
CA ASN A 42 6.96 4.39 7.90
C ASN A 42 6.05 5.26 8.76
N SER A 43 5.84 6.51 8.32
CA SER A 43 4.97 7.49 9.01
C SER A 43 3.48 7.14 9.00
N GLN A 44 3.08 6.22 8.13
CA GLN A 44 1.69 5.76 7.98
C GLN A 44 1.63 4.24 8.07
N SER A 45 0.44 3.71 8.37
CA SER A 45 0.22 2.26 8.42
C SER A 45 0.28 1.64 7.02
N LEU A 46 0.57 0.33 6.96
CA LEU A 46 0.65 -0.41 5.70
C LEU A 46 -0.68 -0.38 4.96
N ARG A 47 -1.81 -0.57 5.66
CA ARG A 47 -3.16 -0.52 5.08
C ARG A 47 -3.45 0.85 4.46
N TRP A 48 -3.08 1.94 5.14
CA TRP A 48 -3.25 3.29 4.60
C TRP A 48 -2.37 3.52 3.37
N ALA A 49 -1.11 3.10 3.41
CA ALA A 49 -0.19 3.21 2.28
C ALA A 49 -0.68 2.44 1.03
N GLN A 50 -1.18 1.21 1.22
CA GLN A 50 -1.77 0.42 0.15
C GLN A 50 -2.98 1.12 -0.48
N PHE A 51 -3.87 1.67 0.36
CA PHE A 51 -5.05 2.41 -0.09
C PHE A 51 -4.65 3.63 -0.93
N GLN A 52 -3.73 4.46 -0.43
CA GLN A 52 -3.20 5.63 -1.13
C GLN A 52 -2.58 5.23 -2.48
N PHE A 53 -1.70 4.22 -2.49
CA PHE A 53 -1.04 3.78 -3.72
C PHE A 53 -2.03 3.28 -4.78
N LYS A 54 -3.06 2.50 -4.38
CA LYS A 54 -4.13 2.07 -5.28
C LYS A 54 -4.88 3.26 -5.88
N GLY A 55 -5.15 4.30 -5.09
CA GLY A 55 -5.85 5.51 -5.52
C GLY A 55 -5.08 6.35 -6.54
N LEU A 56 -3.74 6.32 -6.52
CA LEU A 56 -2.90 7.10 -7.45
C LEU A 56 -2.96 6.61 -8.90
N ASN A 57 -3.39 5.37 -9.15
CA ASN A 57 -3.39 4.73 -10.48
C ASN A 57 -2.06 4.93 -11.25
N LYS A 58 -0.93 4.88 -10.53
CA LYS A 58 0.41 5.16 -11.07
C LYS A 58 0.78 4.11 -12.12
N ARG A 59 1.17 4.54 -13.34
CA ARG A 59 1.80 3.64 -14.31
C ARG A 59 3.20 3.29 -13.83
N VAL A 60 3.47 1.99 -13.69
CA VAL A 60 4.77 1.46 -13.26
C VAL A 60 5.35 0.62 -14.40
N SER A 61 6.54 0.99 -14.85
CA SER A 61 7.33 0.23 -15.83
C SER A 61 8.58 -0.35 -15.17
N GLY A 62 9.14 -1.42 -15.75
CA GLY A 62 10.40 -2.02 -15.27
C GLY A 62 10.28 -2.89 -14.00
N PHE A 63 9.07 -3.09 -13.48
CA PHE A 63 8.80 -3.97 -12.35
C PHE A 63 7.64 -4.92 -12.65
N GLU A 64 7.80 -6.19 -12.28
CA GLU A 64 6.75 -7.20 -12.36
C GLU A 64 5.74 -6.98 -11.23
N LYS A 65 4.45 -6.96 -11.57
CA LYS A 65 3.37 -6.96 -10.58
C LYS A 65 3.12 -8.40 -10.12
N ASP A 66 3.12 -8.63 -8.82
CA ASP A 66 2.73 -9.91 -8.26
C ASP A 66 1.21 -10.08 -8.40
N THR A 67 0.79 -11.09 -9.16
CA THR A 67 -0.62 -11.38 -9.42
C THR A 67 -1.34 -11.99 -8.21
N LYS A 68 -0.59 -12.50 -7.23
CA LYS A 68 -1.14 -13.04 -5.98
C LYS A 68 -1.26 -11.97 -4.90
N TRP A 69 -0.68 -10.80 -5.10
CA TRP A 69 -0.77 -9.72 -4.14
C TRP A 69 -2.17 -9.11 -4.15
N CYS A 70 -2.76 -8.99 -2.97
CA CYS A 70 -4.03 -8.30 -2.75
C CYS A 70 -3.83 -7.21 -1.70
N ALA A 71 -4.34 -6.01 -1.99
CA ALA A 71 -4.41 -4.95 -0.99
C ALA A 71 -5.43 -5.34 0.09
N PHE A 72 -5.15 -4.92 1.31
CA PHE A 72 -6.11 -4.95 2.40
C PHE A 72 -7.35 -4.12 2.07
N ALA A 73 -8.45 -4.41 2.77
CA ALA A 73 -9.62 -3.53 2.76
C ALA A 73 -9.22 -2.11 3.19
N PRO A 74 -9.87 -1.06 2.64
CA PRO A 74 -9.57 0.32 2.98
C PRO A 74 -9.59 0.56 4.50
N PRO A 75 -8.73 1.45 5.01
CA PRO A 75 -8.73 1.79 6.43
C PRO A 75 -10.07 2.39 6.85
N ALA A 76 -10.50 2.11 8.08
CA ALA A 76 -11.82 2.51 8.60
C ALA A 76 -12.09 4.01 8.44
N ALA A 77 -11.07 4.85 8.62
CA ALA A 77 -11.15 6.30 8.42
C ALA A 77 -11.49 6.70 6.96
N ALA A 78 -11.05 5.92 5.97
CA ALA A 78 -11.35 6.18 4.55
C ALA A 78 -12.71 5.60 4.11
N THR A 79 -13.22 4.57 4.79
CA THR A 79 -14.52 3.96 4.46
C THR A 79 -15.66 4.96 4.63
N ASN A 80 -15.55 5.86 5.61
CA ASN A 80 -16.52 6.94 5.82
C ASN A 80 -16.48 7.99 4.69
N ALA A 81 -15.30 8.28 4.15
CA ALA A 81 -15.16 9.20 3.02
C ALA A 81 -15.76 8.61 1.74
N ILE A 82 -15.50 7.33 1.44
CA ILE A 82 -16.04 6.67 0.24
C ILE A 82 -17.58 6.65 0.29
N ARG A 83 -18.17 6.31 1.45
CA ARG A 83 -19.64 6.33 1.63
C ARG A 83 -20.24 7.71 1.38
N TYR A 84 -19.56 8.79 1.79
CA TYR A 84 -20.01 10.15 1.57
C TYR A 84 -20.01 10.54 0.08
N PHE A 85 -19.01 10.11 -0.69
CA PHE A 85 -18.94 10.38 -2.14
C PHE A 85 -19.88 9.49 -2.95
N SER A 86 -20.10 8.24 -2.56
CA SER A 86 -21.06 7.34 -3.22
C SER A 86 -22.52 7.62 -2.86
N GLY A 87 -22.78 8.41 -1.81
CA GLY A 87 -24.12 8.75 -1.33
C GLY A 87 -24.66 10.11 -1.81
N LYS A 88 -23.84 10.95 -2.46
CA LYS A 88 -24.31 12.16 -3.14
C LYS A 88 -24.70 11.83 -4.57
N SER A 89 -25.84 11.16 -4.73
CA SER A 89 -26.64 11.35 -5.94
C SER A 89 -27.05 12.82 -6.01
N ALA A 90 -27.00 13.34 -7.24
CA ALA A 90 -27.34 14.71 -7.59
C ALA A 90 -28.61 15.21 -6.89
N VAL A 91 -28.52 16.42 -6.35
CA VAL A 91 -29.64 17.37 -6.37
C VAL A 91 -29.24 18.45 -7.38
#